data_AF-A0A1G7ASQ4-F1
#
_entry.id   AF-A0A1G7ASQ4-F1
#
_cell.length_a   1.000
_cell.length_b   1.000
_cell.length_c   1.000
_cell.angle_alpha   90.00
_cell.angle_beta   90.00
_cell.angle_gamma   90.00
#
_symmetry.space_group_name_H-M   'P 1'
#
loop_
_entity.id
_entity.type
_entity.pdbx_description
1 polymer ?
#
loop_
_entity_poly.entity_id
_entity_poly.type
_entity_poly.pdbx_seq_one_letter_code
_entity_poly.pdbx_strand_id
1 'polypeptide(L)'
;MKKTIAIALSLALAGTAASASNAGFGFQRSIEKADFITLDLVRADTAGTVEILDATANGIGPVIGTADVRSGANNDVRIHLKRQPVRFLTAVLRDVNGEIVATQRIDTN
;
A
#
# COMPACT_ATOMS: atom_id res chain seq x y z
N MET A 1 -25.97 37.22 23.43
CA MET A 1 -24.91 37.29 22.40
C MET A 1 -24.74 35.91 21.76
N LYS A 2 -24.90 35.84 20.43
CA LYS A 2 -24.28 34.93 19.44
C LYS A 2 -24.12 33.42 19.77
N LYS A 3 -25.07 32.65 19.22
CA LYS A 3 -24.99 31.33 18.55
C LYS A 3 -23.65 30.59 18.58
N THR A 4 -23.66 29.31 18.97
CA THR A 4 -22.88 28.28 18.24
C THR A 4 -23.56 26.92 18.39
N ILE A 5 -24.23 26.48 17.31
CA ILE A 5 -24.68 25.11 17.12
C ILE A 5 -23.45 24.30 16.71
N ALA A 6 -23.07 23.30 17.51
CA ALA A 6 -22.06 22.33 17.12
C ALA A 6 -22.74 21.24 16.29
N ILE A 7 -22.45 21.21 14.99
CA ILE A 7 -22.78 20.10 14.11
C ILE A 7 -21.72 19.02 14.34
N ALA A 8 -22.09 17.90 14.93
CA ALA A 8 -21.27 16.70 14.93
C ALA A 8 -21.36 16.07 13.53
N LEU A 9 -20.28 16.13 12.75
CA LEU A 9 -20.13 15.30 11.55
C LEU A 9 -20.04 13.84 12.00
N SER A 10 -21.14 13.12 11.95
CA SER A 10 -21.13 11.66 11.95
C SER A 10 -20.45 11.18 10.67
N LEU A 11 -19.17 10.78 10.77
CA LEU A 11 -18.56 9.94 9.76
C LEU A 11 -19.33 8.62 9.77
N ALA A 12 -20.31 8.50 8.87
CA ALA A 12 -20.78 7.20 8.44
C ALA A 12 -19.56 6.47 7.88
N LEU A 13 -18.99 5.54 8.65
CA LEU A 13 -18.20 4.47 8.08
C LEU A 13 -19.16 3.69 7.18
N ALA A 14 -19.31 4.13 5.94
CA ALA A 14 -19.79 3.29 4.87
C ALA A 14 -18.83 2.09 4.89
N GLY A 15 -19.34 0.94 5.33
CA GLY A 15 -18.57 -0.29 5.36
C GLY A 15 -17.98 -0.47 3.97
N THR A 16 -16.66 -0.34 3.87
CA THR A 16 -15.93 -0.65 2.65
C THR A 16 -16.32 -2.08 2.30
N ALA A 17 -17.10 -2.22 1.24
CA ALA A 17 -17.24 -3.49 0.57
C ALA A 17 -15.82 -3.95 0.28
N ALA A 18 -15.39 -5.06 0.88
CA ALA A 18 -14.23 -5.76 0.42
C ALA A 18 -14.58 -6.27 -0.97
N SER A 19 -14.44 -5.42 -1.98
CA SER A 19 -14.37 -5.84 -3.36
C SER A 19 -13.28 -6.90 -3.38
N ALA A 20 -13.65 -8.12 -3.75
CA ALA A 20 -12.70 -9.15 -4.12
C ALA A 20 -12.04 -8.67 -5.43
N SER A 21 -11.20 -7.66 -5.32
CA SER A 21 -10.36 -7.18 -6.41
C SER A 21 -9.36 -8.29 -6.69
N ASN A 22 -9.23 -8.67 -7.96
CA ASN A 22 -8.11 -9.52 -8.37
C ASN A 22 -6.77 -8.78 -8.23
N ALA A 23 -6.82 -7.47 -7.98
CA ALA A 23 -5.71 -6.67 -7.53
C ALA A 23 -5.14 -7.21 -6.20
N GLY A 24 -3.87 -7.59 -6.21
CA GLY A 24 -3.26 -8.29 -5.09
C GLY A 24 -1.78 -8.54 -5.30
N PHE A 25 -1.11 -8.84 -4.19
CA PHE A 25 0.32 -9.18 -4.16
C PHE A 25 0.47 -10.70 -4.16
N GLY A 26 1.33 -11.23 -5.03
CA GLY A 26 1.74 -12.63 -5.00
C GLY A 26 2.77 -12.90 -3.91
N PHE A 27 3.40 -14.08 -3.96
CA PHE A 27 4.53 -14.40 -3.08
C PHE A 27 5.62 -13.33 -3.19
N GLN A 28 6.28 -13.02 -2.08
CA GLN A 28 7.30 -11.98 -2.01
C GLN A 28 8.62 -12.62 -1.59
N ARG A 29 9.46 -12.90 -2.59
CA ARG A 29 10.83 -13.38 -2.39
C ARG A 29 11.74 -12.23 -1.95
N SER A 30 11.70 -11.96 -0.65
CA SER A 30 12.86 -11.46 0.11
C SER A 30 13.32 -10.03 -0.15
N ILE A 31 13.93 -9.44 0.88
CA ILE A 31 14.70 -8.20 0.78
C ILE A 31 16.12 -8.60 0.36
N GLU A 32 16.40 -8.57 -0.94
CA GLU A 32 17.69 -9.07 -1.47
C GLU A 32 18.89 -8.16 -1.16
N LYS A 33 18.64 -6.90 -0.80
CA LYS A 33 19.62 -5.94 -0.28
C LYS A 33 18.81 -4.84 0.38
N ALA A 34 19.29 -4.25 1.46
CA ALA A 34 18.51 -3.37 2.33
C ALA A 34 17.90 -2.11 1.65
N ASP A 35 18.19 -1.89 0.37
CA ASP A 35 17.69 -0.79 -0.45
C ASP A 35 16.71 -1.24 -1.55
N PHE A 36 16.45 -2.55 -1.73
CA PHE A 36 15.51 -3.02 -2.75
C PHE A 36 14.58 -4.10 -2.22
N ILE A 37 13.31 -4.00 -2.62
CA ILE A 37 12.34 -5.07 -2.48
C ILE A 37 11.86 -5.49 -3.86
N THR A 38 11.80 -6.79 -4.08
CA THR A 38 11.24 -7.37 -5.31
C THR A 38 9.90 -8.01 -4.97
N LEU A 39 8.87 -7.59 -5.69
CA LEU A 39 7.56 -8.21 -5.64
C LEU A 39 7.44 -9.17 -6.82
N ASP A 40 7.35 -10.47 -6.56
CA ASP A 40 7.36 -11.47 -7.64
C ASP A 40 6.16 -11.29 -8.57
N LEU A 41 5.00 -10.94 -8.01
CA LEU A 41 3.78 -10.64 -8.75
C LEU A 41 2.98 -9.52 -8.08
N VAL A 42 2.65 -8.49 -8.84
CA VAL A 42 1.65 -7.48 -8.50
C VAL A 42 0.58 -7.53 -9.58
N ARG A 43 -0.62 -7.98 -9.19
CA ARG A 43 -1.78 -7.91 -10.07
C ARG A 43 -2.52 -6.61 -9.78
N ALA A 44 -2.83 -5.85 -10.82
CA ALA A 44 -3.63 -4.64 -10.72
C ALA A 44 -4.72 -4.69 -11.78
N ASP A 45 -5.96 -4.34 -11.43
CA ASP A 45 -7.06 -4.34 -12.40
C ASP A 45 -6.93 -3.15 -13.38
N THR A 46 -6.37 -2.03 -12.92
CA THR A 46 -6.05 -0.83 -13.72
C THR A 46 -4.57 -0.46 -13.57
N ALA A 47 -4.09 0.50 -14.37
CA ALA A 47 -2.78 1.11 -14.11
C ALA A 47 -2.80 1.79 -12.74
N GLY A 48 -1.67 1.76 -12.04
CA GLY A 48 -1.60 2.22 -10.67
C GLY A 48 -0.18 2.31 -10.15
N THR A 49 -0.05 2.57 -8.84
CA THR A 49 1.24 2.70 -8.18
C THR A 49 1.26 1.84 -6.94
N VAL A 50 2.32 1.04 -6.79
CA VAL A 50 2.66 0.34 -5.56
C VAL A 50 3.48 1.27 -4.69
N GLU A 51 3.04 1.45 -3.46
CA GLU A 51 3.74 2.18 -2.42
C GLU A 51 4.22 1.20 -1.36
N ILE A 52 5.47 1.33 -0.94
CA ILE A 52 6.04 0.61 0.18
C ILE A 52 6.15 1.57 1.35
N LEU A 53 5.48 1.24 2.44
CA LEU A 53 5.43 2.03 3.65
C LEU A 53 6.21 1.32 4.76
N ASP A 54 6.97 2.10 5.53
CA ASP A 54 7.67 1.61 6.72
C ASP A 54 6.65 1.50 7.86
N ALA A 55 6.23 0.29 8.21
CA ALA A 55 5.30 0.09 9.30
C ALA A 55 6.07 0.12 10.62
N THR A 56 5.78 1.14 11.43
CA THR A 56 6.36 1.30 12.76
C THR A 56 5.40 0.75 13.83
N ALA A 57 5.88 0.60 15.07
CA ALA A 57 5.04 0.18 16.19
C ALA A 57 3.83 1.11 16.44
N ASN A 58 3.83 2.32 15.87
CA ASN A 58 2.79 3.33 16.01
C ASN A 58 1.85 3.44 14.79
N GLY A 59 1.98 2.55 13.79
CA GLY A 59 1.10 2.50 12.62
C GLY A 59 1.83 2.57 11.26
N ILE A 60 1.05 2.82 10.21
CA ILE A 60 1.52 3.01 8.83
C ILE A 60 2.42 4.26 8.80
N GLY A 61 3.72 4.08 8.59
CA GLY A 61 4.69 5.16 8.50
C GLY A 61 4.81 5.75 7.09
N PRO A 62 5.87 6.54 6.81
CA PRO A 62 6.03 7.20 5.54
C PRO A 62 6.26 6.20 4.39
N VAL A 63 5.88 6.60 3.17
CA VAL A 63 6.23 5.88 1.95
C VAL A 63 7.75 5.97 1.75
N ILE A 64 8.40 4.81 1.74
CA ILE A 64 9.85 4.66 1.57
C ILE A 64 10.22 4.13 0.19
N GLY A 65 9.28 3.63 -0.60
CA GLY A 65 9.51 3.21 -1.97
C GLY A 65 8.23 3.25 -2.78
N THR A 66 8.36 3.47 -4.09
CA THR A 66 7.23 3.47 -5.03
C THR A 66 7.62 2.81 -6.34
N ALA A 67 6.70 2.08 -6.98
CA ALA A 67 6.84 1.66 -8.36
C ALA A 67 5.49 1.70 -9.08
N ASP A 68 5.52 2.16 -10.32
CA ASP A 68 4.35 2.13 -11.18
C ASP A 68 4.12 0.74 -11.74
N VAL A 69 2.84 0.36 -11.81
CA VAL A 69 2.38 -0.92 -12.33
C VAL A 69 1.32 -0.70 -13.39
N ARG A 70 1.31 -1.57 -14.40
CA ARG A 70 0.28 -1.57 -15.43
C ARG A 70 -0.91 -2.44 -15.01
N SER A 71 -2.05 -2.24 -15.68
CA SER A 71 -3.15 -3.20 -15.61
C SER A 71 -2.67 -4.60 -16.02
N GLY A 72 -3.10 -5.61 -15.27
CA GLY A 72 -2.70 -6.99 -15.44
C GLY A 72 -1.65 -7.47 -14.43
N ALA A 73 -0.94 -8.54 -14.79
CA ALA A 73 0.10 -9.14 -13.98
C ALA A 73 1.45 -8.46 -14.23
N ASN A 74 2.02 -7.88 -13.17
CA ASN A 74 3.34 -7.26 -13.18
C ASN A 74 4.28 -8.18 -12.39
N ASN A 75 5.20 -8.83 -13.09
CA ASN A 75 6.18 -9.71 -12.44
C ASN A 75 7.49 -8.96 -12.20
N ASP A 76 8.26 -9.43 -11.22
CA ASP A 76 9.61 -8.91 -10.90
C ASP A 76 9.63 -7.39 -10.67
N VAL A 77 8.60 -6.87 -9.97
CA VAL A 77 8.50 -5.43 -9.70
C VAL A 77 9.50 -5.07 -8.62
N ARG A 78 10.59 -4.46 -9.06
CA ARG A 78 11.70 -4.05 -8.19
C ARG A 78 11.52 -2.61 -7.74
N ILE A 79 11.42 -2.42 -6.44
CA ILE A 79 11.18 -1.13 -5.81
C ILE A 79 12.42 -0.74 -5.01
N HIS A 80 12.96 0.45 -5.32
CA HIS A 80 14.04 1.04 -4.53
C HIS A 80 13.46 1.67 -3.26
N LEU A 81 13.96 1.24 -2.12
CA LEU A 81 13.69 1.80 -0.82
C LEU A 81 14.66 2.93 -0.54
N LYS A 82 14.14 4.13 -0.27
CA LYS A 82 14.92 5.33 0.11
C LYS A 82 15.62 5.16 1.46
N ARG A 83 15.19 4.18 2.26
CA ARG A 83 15.74 3.85 3.58
C ARG A 83 15.41 2.41 3.93
N GLN A 84 16.23 1.84 4.81
CA GLN A 84 16.00 0.50 5.33
C GLN A 84 14.74 0.47 6.21
N PRO A 85 13.92 -0.59 6.10
CA PRO A 85 12.79 -0.81 7.00
C PRO A 85 13.27 -1.13 8.41
N VAL A 86 12.58 -0.61 9.42
CA VAL A 86 13.01 -0.80 10.81
C VAL A 86 12.43 -2.08 11.42
N ARG A 87 11.23 -2.49 11.02
CA ARG A 87 10.56 -3.70 11.55
C ARG A 87 9.70 -4.43 10.54
N PHE A 88 8.78 -3.73 9.90
CA PHE A 88 7.80 -4.32 9.00
C PHE A 88 7.61 -3.41 7.81
N LEU A 89 7.27 -4.02 6.68
CA LEU A 89 6.92 -3.31 5.47
C LEU A 89 5.45 -3.52 5.17
N THR A 90 4.81 -2.49 4.61
CA THR A 90 3.45 -2.62 4.08
C THR A 90 3.47 -2.17 2.63
N ALA A 91 3.17 -3.07 1.72
CA ALA A 91 2.92 -2.75 0.32
C ALA A 91 1.46 -2.38 0.14
N VAL A 92 1.20 -1.23 -0.45
CA VAL A 92 -0.13 -0.71 -0.76
C VAL A 92 -0.20 -0.52 -2.26
N LEU A 93 -1.20 -1.10 -2.90
CA LEU A 93 -1.47 -0.87 -4.31
C LEU A 93 -2.57 0.16 -4.42
N ARG A 94 -2.27 1.27 -5.10
CA ARG A 94 -3.24 2.29 -5.48
C ARG A 94 -3.58 2.18 -6.95
N ASP A 95 -4.84 2.39 -7.27
CA ASP A 95 -5.28 2.52 -8.65
C ASP A 95 -4.97 3.92 -9.22
N VAL A 96 -5.31 4.12 -10.51
CA VAL A 96 -5.20 5.41 -11.20
C VAL A 96 -6.00 6.55 -10.55
N ASN A 97 -7.03 6.22 -9.75
CA ASN A 97 -7.85 7.18 -9.01
C ASN A 97 -7.26 7.51 -7.63
N GLY A 98 -6.17 6.84 -7.23
CA GLY A 98 -5.53 6.97 -5.93
C GLY A 98 -6.18 6.16 -4.81
N GLU A 99 -7.16 5.31 -5.12
CA GLU A 99 -7.85 4.43 -4.18
C GLU A 99 -6.99 3.21 -3.85
N ILE A 100 -7.00 2.79 -2.58
CA ILE A 100 -6.29 1.60 -2.14
C ILE A 100 -7.08 0.38 -2.55
N VAL A 101 -6.57 -0.38 -3.52
CA VAL A 101 -7.24 -1.59 -4.04
C VAL A 101 -6.68 -2.87 -3.44
N ALA A 102 -5.46 -2.84 -2.91
CA ALA A 102 -4.87 -3.95 -2.18
C ALA A 102 -3.85 -3.47 -1.14
N THR A 103 -3.68 -4.22 -0.06
CA THR A 103 -2.63 -3.99 0.94
C THR A 103 -2.08 -5.32 1.43
N GLN A 104 -0.76 -5.43 1.48
CA GLN A 104 -0.05 -6.61 1.93
C GLN A 104 1.02 -6.23 2.94
N ARG A 105 1.04 -6.94 4.08
CA ARG A 105 2.15 -6.84 5.02
C ARG A 105 3.28 -7.76 4.57
N ILE A 106 4.49 -7.24 4.63
CA ILE A 106 5.72 -7.96 4.31
C ILE A 106 6.53 -8.00 5.58
N ASP A 107 6.65 -9.20 6.14
CA ASP A 107 7.51 -9.43 7.30
C ASP A 107 8.96 -9.53 6.84
N THR A 108 9.81 -8.71 7.44
CA THR A 108 11.25 -8.75 7.22
C THR A 108 11.83 -9.67 8.29
N ASN A 109 12.17 -10.90 7.90
CA ASN A 109 12.75 -11.90 8.81
C ASN A 109 14.13 -11.47 9.32
#